data_AF-A0A662UY11-F1
#
_entry.id   AF-A0A662UY11-F1
#
_cell.length_a   1.000
_cell.length_b   1.000
_cell.length_c   1.000
_cell.angle_alpha   90.00
_cell.angle_beta   90.00
_cell.angle_gamma   90.00
#
_symmetry.space_group_name_H-M   'P 1'
#
loop_
_entity.id
_entity.type
_entity.pdbx_description
1 polymer ?
#
loop_
_entity_poly.entity_id
_entity_poly.type
_entity_poly.pdbx_seq_one_letter_code
_entity_poly.pdbx_strand_id
1 'polypeptide(L)'
;MIKLITTNIRDLDKLINTVINSGYRIEQGTHAVLPDNSEIEEIFIFKGERLHGIVIAHYISQYYKVIVENENADDSTILKKLLEVKYSKNKWRTPVSPIAILTDDELVDILEKYKDEYPCDDARKLSNFYKEKNPVNKDIISGLLARALEKLYSL
;
A
#
# COMPACT_ATOMS: atom_id res chain seq x y z
N MET A 1 18.17 -10.13 -12.50
CA MET A 1 18.92 -9.43 -11.42
C MET A 1 17.91 -8.82 -10.47
N ILE A 2 18.16 -8.73 -9.15
CA ILE A 2 17.22 -8.03 -8.24
C ILE A 2 17.39 -6.52 -8.45
N LYS A 3 16.27 -5.82 -8.63
CA LYS A 3 16.17 -4.38 -8.82
C LYS A 3 15.27 -3.78 -7.76
N LEU A 4 15.59 -2.56 -7.35
CA LEU A 4 14.70 -1.72 -6.55
C LEU A 4 14.05 -0.69 -7.47
N ILE A 5 12.72 -0.71 -7.53
CA ILE A 5 11.92 0.31 -8.21
C ILE A 5 11.17 1.11 -7.16
N THR A 6 11.18 2.43 -7.30
CA THR A 6 10.27 3.32 -6.58
C THR A 6 9.31 3.94 -7.57
N THR A 7 8.01 3.81 -7.34
CA THR A 7 7.00 4.33 -8.26
C THR A 7 5.82 4.95 -7.54
N ASN A 8 5.21 5.95 -8.18
CA ASN A 8 4.02 6.63 -7.67
C ASN A 8 2.77 5.86 -8.13
N ILE A 9 2.05 5.31 -7.17
CA ILE A 9 0.82 4.54 -7.38
C ILE A 9 -0.32 5.26 -6.67
N ARG A 10 -1.50 5.28 -7.28
CA ARG A 10 -2.71 5.92 -6.77
C ARG A 10 -3.73 4.89 -6.27
N ASP A 11 -3.70 3.68 -6.83
CA ASP A 11 -4.58 2.57 -6.49
C ASP A 11 -3.76 1.28 -6.29
N LEU A 12 -3.51 0.95 -5.02
CA LEU A 12 -2.74 -0.23 -4.65
C LEU A 12 -3.49 -1.53 -5.02
N ASP A 13 -4.82 -1.54 -4.91
CA ASP A 13 -5.64 -2.70 -5.25
C ASP A 13 -5.58 -2.98 -6.76
N LYS A 14 -5.64 -1.94 -7.59
CA LYS A 14 -5.48 -2.08 -9.05
C LYS A 14 -4.10 -2.62 -9.41
N LEU A 15 -3.03 -2.16 -8.75
CA LEU A 15 -1.68 -2.69 -8.97
C LEU A 15 -1.61 -4.19 -8.66
N ILE A 16 -2.09 -4.58 -7.48
CA ILE A 16 -2.14 -5.98 -7.05
C ILE A 16 -2.92 -6.82 -8.06
N ASN A 17 -4.09 -6.34 -8.49
CA ASN A 17 -4.90 -7.03 -9.49
C ASN A 17 -4.19 -7.14 -10.85
N THR A 18 -3.46 -6.12 -11.29
CA THR A 18 -2.65 -6.20 -12.52
C THR A 18 -1.57 -7.28 -12.42
N VAL A 19 -0.88 -7.37 -11.29
CA VAL A 19 0.13 -8.40 -11.05
C VAL A 19 -0.51 -9.79 -11.04
N ILE A 20 -1.63 -9.98 -10.33
CA ILE A 20 -2.38 -11.25 -10.31
C ILE A 20 -2.83 -11.66 -11.71
N ASN A 21 -3.42 -10.73 -12.46
CA ASN A 21 -3.89 -10.99 -13.83
C ASN A 21 -2.76 -11.29 -14.82
N SER A 22 -1.52 -10.99 -14.45
CA SER A 22 -0.32 -11.34 -15.23
C SER A 22 0.23 -12.73 -14.87
N GLY A 23 -0.50 -13.52 -14.07
CA GLY A 23 -0.17 -14.91 -13.73
C GLY A 23 0.64 -15.07 -12.44
N TYR A 24 0.71 -14.04 -11.62
CA TYR A 24 1.38 -14.08 -10.32
C TYR A 24 0.38 -14.37 -9.18
N ARG A 25 0.93 -14.86 -8.08
CA ARG A 25 0.24 -15.07 -6.82
C ARG A 25 0.75 -14.06 -5.80
N ILE A 26 -0.14 -13.54 -4.98
CA ILE A 26 0.18 -12.54 -3.95
C ILE A 26 0.00 -13.16 -2.57
N GLU A 27 0.94 -12.92 -1.67
CA GLU A 27 0.81 -13.20 -0.24
C GLU A 27 0.99 -11.92 0.57
N GLN A 28 0.15 -11.74 1.59
CA GLN A 28 0.28 -10.62 2.51
C GLN A 28 1.32 -10.93 3.57
N GLY A 29 2.24 -9.98 3.76
CA GLY A 29 3.29 -10.04 4.77
C GLY A 29 2.94 -9.24 6.01
N THR A 30 3.93 -8.50 6.51
CA THR A 30 3.75 -7.61 7.66
C THR A 30 2.78 -6.48 7.33
N HIS A 31 1.83 -6.22 8.23
CA HIS A 31 0.92 -5.07 8.17
C HIS A 31 0.95 -4.30 9.49
N ALA A 32 0.92 -2.97 9.42
CA ALA A 32 0.88 -2.10 10.59
C ALA A 32 0.04 -0.84 10.31
N VAL A 33 -0.70 -0.39 11.33
CA VAL A 33 -1.34 0.92 11.36
C VAL A 33 -0.45 1.86 12.17
N LEU A 34 -0.13 3.02 11.61
CA LEU A 34 0.74 4.03 12.24
C LEU A 34 -0.07 4.99 13.13
N PRO A 35 0.59 5.74 14.04
CA PRO A 35 -0.09 6.71 14.92
C PRO A 35 -0.86 7.82 14.19
N ASP A 36 -0.48 8.13 12.95
CA ASP A 36 -1.16 9.09 12.08
C ASP A 36 -2.35 8.47 11.30
N ASN A 37 -2.70 7.22 11.60
CA ASN A 37 -3.75 6.42 10.96
C ASN A 37 -3.49 6.06 9.49
N SER A 38 -2.28 6.27 9.00
CA SER A 38 -1.81 5.62 7.77
C SER A 38 -1.42 4.17 8.04
N GLU A 39 -1.23 3.41 6.98
CA GLU A 39 -0.95 1.99 7.04
C GLU A 39 0.31 1.67 6.24
N ILE A 40 1.04 0.67 6.68
CA ILE A 40 2.12 0.08 5.90
C ILE A 40 1.90 -1.41 5.75
N GLU A 41 2.14 -1.91 4.53
CA GLU A 41 2.01 -3.32 4.20
C GLU A 41 3.21 -3.79 3.36
N GLU A 42 3.69 -4.98 3.70
CA GLU A 42 4.63 -5.80 2.93
C GLU A 42 3.82 -6.82 2.13
N ILE A 43 4.05 -6.90 0.83
CA ILE A 43 3.32 -7.80 -0.09
C ILE A 43 4.34 -8.62 -0.87
N PHE A 44 4.21 -9.94 -0.84
CA PHE A 44 5.08 -10.85 -1.57
C PHE A 44 4.43 -11.28 -2.88
N ILE A 45 5.23 -11.29 -3.96
CA ILE A 45 4.82 -11.63 -5.31
C ILE A 45 5.51 -12.91 -5.71
N PHE A 46 4.73 -13.95 -6.00
CA PHE A 46 5.20 -15.29 -6.37
C PHE A 46 4.75 -15.68 -7.77
N LYS A 47 5.54 -16.53 -8.43
CA LYS A 47 5.14 -17.26 -9.64
C LYS A 47 5.53 -18.72 -9.46
N GLY A 48 4.53 -19.59 -9.32
CA GLY A 48 4.74 -20.91 -8.70
C GLY A 48 5.26 -20.75 -7.26
N GLU A 49 6.33 -21.49 -6.92
CA GLU A 49 6.98 -21.45 -5.60
C GLU A 49 8.09 -20.38 -5.50
N ARG A 50 8.41 -19.69 -6.60
CA ARG A 50 9.51 -18.72 -6.63
C ARG A 50 9.02 -17.33 -6.24
N LEU A 51 9.75 -16.66 -5.34
CA LEU A 51 9.57 -15.25 -5.03
C LEU A 51 10.14 -14.38 -6.18
N HIS A 52 9.29 -13.53 -6.75
CA HIS A 52 9.62 -12.60 -7.84
C HIS A 52 9.63 -11.14 -7.39
N GLY A 53 8.97 -10.81 -6.27
CA GLY A 53 9.09 -9.47 -5.73
C GLY A 53 8.52 -9.27 -4.33
N ILE A 54 8.90 -8.15 -3.74
CA ILE A 54 8.41 -7.65 -2.46
C ILE A 54 8.01 -6.21 -2.66
N VAL A 55 6.75 -5.88 -2.40
CA VAL A 55 6.21 -4.52 -2.39
C VAL A 55 6.12 -4.03 -0.97
N ILE A 56 6.55 -2.79 -0.74
CA ILE A 56 6.37 -2.07 0.51
C ILE A 56 5.56 -0.83 0.18
N ALA A 57 4.35 -0.76 0.72
CA ALA A 57 3.41 0.31 0.43
C ALA A 57 3.01 1.03 1.73
N HIS A 58 3.24 2.34 1.77
CA HIS A 58 2.69 3.24 2.79
C HIS A 58 1.48 3.97 2.20
N TYR A 59 0.30 3.73 2.77
CA TYR A 59 -0.98 4.13 2.18
C TYR A 59 -1.98 4.59 3.24
N ILE A 60 -3.07 5.20 2.76
CA ILE A 60 -4.29 5.40 3.53
C ILE A 60 -5.42 4.60 2.90
N SER A 61 -6.41 4.24 3.70
CA SER A 61 -7.58 3.48 3.26
C SER A 61 -8.88 4.18 3.63
N GLN A 62 -10.02 3.55 3.30
CA GLN A 62 -11.33 4.01 3.75
C GLN A 62 -11.44 4.21 5.28
N TYR A 63 -10.59 3.57 6.10
CA TYR A 63 -10.60 3.76 7.54
C TYR A 63 -10.03 5.13 7.95
N TYR A 64 -9.04 5.64 7.22
CA TYR A 64 -8.49 6.98 7.45
C TYR A 64 -9.57 8.05 7.32
N LYS A 65 -10.47 7.91 6.34
CA LYS A 65 -11.64 8.79 6.18
C LYS A 65 -12.48 8.84 7.45
N VAL A 66 -12.79 7.67 8.02
CA VAL A 66 -13.61 7.58 9.24
C VAL A 66 -12.96 8.34 10.38
N ILE A 67 -11.65 8.20 10.57
CA ILE A 67 -10.93 8.91 11.62
C ILE A 67 -10.97 10.42 11.39
N VAL A 68 -10.62 10.89 10.19
CA VAL A 68 -10.56 12.34 9.88
C VAL A 68 -11.93 13.01 10.00
N GLU A 69 -12.99 12.37 9.53
CA GLU A 69 -14.34 12.94 9.60
C GLU A 69 -14.95 12.89 11.00
N ASN A 70 -14.32 12.19 11.95
CA ASN A 70 -14.85 11.94 13.29
C ASN A 70 -13.81 12.16 14.39
N GLU A 71 -12.83 13.04 14.15
CA GLU A 71 -11.73 13.31 15.09
C GLU A 71 -12.18 13.75 16.49
N ASN A 72 -13.40 14.33 16.58
CA ASN A 72 -13.98 14.83 17.82
C ASN A 72 -15.12 13.93 18.36
N ALA A 73 -15.37 12.78 17.75
CA ALA A 73 -16.40 11.85 18.19
C ALA A 73 -15.91 10.95 19.32
N ASP A 74 -16.83 10.38 20.10
CA ASP A 74 -16.50 9.36 21.09
C ASP A 74 -16.10 8.02 20.44
N ASP A 75 -15.40 7.18 21.20
CA ASP A 75 -14.93 5.87 20.76
C ASP A 75 -16.04 4.95 20.25
N SER A 76 -17.24 5.01 20.84
CA SER A 76 -18.37 4.17 20.45
C SER A 76 -18.86 4.54 19.04
N THR A 77 -18.94 5.83 18.78
CA THR A 77 -19.30 6.39 17.47
C THR A 77 -18.25 6.05 16.43
N ILE A 78 -16.96 6.21 16.75
CA ILE A 78 -15.86 5.86 15.84
C ILE A 78 -15.89 4.35 15.53
N LEU A 79 -16.01 3.49 16.54
CA LEU A 79 -16.06 2.05 16.37
C LEU A 79 -17.22 1.62 15.47
N LYS A 80 -18.40 2.20 15.68
CA LYS A 80 -19.57 1.93 14.83
C LYS A 80 -19.31 2.29 13.37
N LYS A 81 -18.75 3.49 13.11
CA LYS A 81 -18.43 3.92 11.74
C LYS A 81 -17.34 3.05 11.08
N LEU A 82 -16.32 2.63 11.85
CA LEU A 82 -15.31 1.70 11.36
C LEU A 82 -15.92 0.36 10.95
N LEU A 83 -16.88 -0.17 11.73
CA LEU A 83 -17.61 -1.39 11.39
C LEU A 83 -18.48 -1.22 10.13
N GLU A 84 -19.20 -0.12 10.00
CA GLU A 84 -19.99 0.18 8.80
C GLU A 84 -19.12 0.17 7.54
N VAL A 85 -17.96 0.82 7.61
CA VAL A 85 -17.00 0.86 6.50
C VAL A 85 -16.33 -0.51 6.27
N LYS A 86 -16.08 -1.29 7.34
CA LYS A 86 -15.55 -2.66 7.25
C LYS A 86 -16.45 -3.58 6.42
N TYR A 87 -17.77 -3.45 6.53
CA TYR A 87 -18.73 -4.27 5.77
C TYR A 87 -19.28 -3.58 4.51
N SER A 88 -18.84 -2.37 4.21
CA SER A 88 -19.21 -1.68 2.97
C SER A 88 -18.50 -2.26 1.74
N LYS A 89 -19.07 -1.99 0.55
CA LYS A 89 -18.43 -2.31 -0.74
C LYS A 89 -17.36 -1.30 -1.16
N ASN A 90 -17.24 -0.17 -0.45
CA ASN A 90 -16.29 0.88 -0.78
C ASN A 90 -14.94 0.60 -0.11
N LYS A 91 -14.11 -0.19 -0.78
CA LYS A 91 -12.76 -0.53 -0.36
C LYS A 91 -11.76 0.13 -1.29
N TRP A 92 -10.79 0.81 -0.70
CA TRP A 92 -9.72 1.42 -1.47
C TRP A 92 -8.48 1.57 -0.61
N ARG A 93 -7.32 1.42 -1.25
CA ARG A 93 -6.01 1.67 -0.66
C ARG A 93 -5.21 2.57 -1.58
N THR A 94 -4.85 3.74 -1.09
CA THR A 94 -4.17 4.77 -1.88
C THR A 94 -2.84 5.12 -1.23
N PRO A 95 -1.72 4.80 -1.91
CA PRO A 95 -0.39 5.17 -1.43
C PRO A 95 -0.23 6.67 -1.20
N VAL A 96 0.41 7.01 -0.08
CA VAL A 96 0.70 8.40 0.32
C VAL A 96 2.17 8.78 0.12
N SER A 97 3.00 7.80 -0.19
CA SER A 97 4.37 7.93 -0.65
C SER A 97 4.59 7.11 -1.92
N PRO A 98 5.71 7.29 -2.65
CA PRO A 98 6.15 6.29 -3.61
C PRO A 98 6.20 4.91 -2.92
N ILE A 99 5.74 3.87 -3.61
CA ILE A 99 5.90 2.50 -3.13
C ILE A 99 7.28 1.98 -3.55
N ALA A 100 7.88 1.14 -2.72
CA ALA A 100 9.13 0.46 -3.04
C ALA A 100 8.84 -0.98 -3.48
N ILE A 101 9.47 -1.41 -4.57
CA ILE A 101 9.31 -2.76 -5.12
C ILE A 101 10.71 -3.34 -5.35
N LEU A 102 11.05 -4.38 -4.60
CA LEU A 102 12.20 -5.24 -4.89
C LEU A 102 11.74 -6.32 -5.84
N THR A 103 12.32 -6.44 -7.02
CA THR A 103 11.83 -7.40 -8.02
C THR A 103 12.86 -7.79 -9.07
N ASP A 104 12.52 -8.70 -9.97
CA ASP A 104 13.34 -9.10 -11.11
C ASP A 104 12.90 -8.44 -12.43
N ASP A 105 13.65 -8.73 -13.49
CA ASP A 105 13.47 -8.13 -14.82
C ASP A 105 12.10 -8.44 -15.44
N GLU A 106 11.49 -9.58 -15.10
CA GLU A 106 10.17 -9.97 -15.65
C GLU A 106 9.06 -9.06 -15.12
N LEU A 107 9.07 -8.79 -13.81
CA LEU A 107 8.05 -7.92 -13.21
C LEU A 107 8.27 -6.46 -13.58
N VAL A 108 9.53 -6.01 -13.80
CA VAL A 108 9.84 -4.64 -14.22
C VAL A 108 9.03 -4.24 -15.46
N ASP A 109 8.98 -5.11 -16.48
CA ASP A 109 8.26 -4.83 -17.72
C ASP A 109 6.74 -4.62 -17.51
N ILE A 110 6.16 -5.30 -16.52
CA ILE A 110 4.75 -5.16 -16.14
C ILE A 110 4.55 -3.82 -15.41
N LEU A 111 5.45 -3.50 -14.49
CA LEU A 111 5.39 -2.29 -13.65
C LEU A 111 5.64 -1.01 -14.45
N GLU A 112 6.55 -1.02 -15.43
CA GLU A 112 6.83 0.15 -16.28
C GLU A 112 5.65 0.54 -17.17
N LYS A 113 4.82 -0.44 -17.54
CA LYS A 113 3.61 -0.23 -18.37
C LYS A 113 2.40 0.13 -17.53
N TYR A 114 2.46 -0.05 -16.21
CA TYR A 114 1.34 0.16 -15.31
C TYR A 114 0.94 1.64 -15.23
N LYS A 115 -0.37 1.90 -15.33
CA LYS A 115 -0.96 3.22 -15.16
C LYS A 115 -2.28 3.14 -14.40
N ASP A 116 -2.47 4.09 -13.51
CA ASP A 116 -3.66 4.17 -12.68
C ASP A 116 -4.15 5.59 -12.45
N GLU A 117 -5.35 5.64 -11.88
CA GLU A 117 -6.00 6.83 -11.37
C GLU A 117 -6.40 6.52 -9.93
N TYR A 118 -6.84 7.54 -9.18
CA TYR A 118 -7.37 7.28 -7.85
C TYR A 118 -8.67 6.45 -7.94
N PRO A 119 -8.90 5.50 -7.01
CA PRO A 119 -10.07 4.61 -7.06
C PRO A 119 -11.39 5.36 -6.88
N CYS A 120 -11.37 6.53 -6.22
CA CYS A 120 -12.51 7.43 -6.08
C CYS A 120 -12.05 8.86 -5.71
N ASP A 121 -13.00 9.80 -5.70
CA ASP A 121 -12.74 11.19 -5.34
C ASP A 121 -12.30 11.37 -3.88
N ASP A 122 -12.85 10.57 -2.96
CA ASP A 122 -12.45 10.60 -1.55
C ASP A 122 -10.99 10.20 -1.37
N ALA A 123 -10.57 9.13 -2.04
CA ALA A 123 -9.19 8.66 -2.02
C ALA A 123 -8.23 9.74 -2.53
N ARG A 124 -8.59 10.43 -3.63
CA ARG A 124 -7.80 11.56 -4.16
C ARG A 124 -7.69 12.70 -3.16
N LYS A 125 -8.82 13.17 -2.63
CA LYS A 125 -8.88 14.30 -1.70
C LYS A 125 -8.10 14.02 -0.42
N LEU A 126 -8.31 12.85 0.18
CA LEU A 126 -7.67 12.47 1.44
C LEU A 126 -6.17 12.19 1.25
N SER A 127 -5.75 11.63 0.11
CA SER A 127 -4.32 11.43 -0.17
C SER A 127 -3.60 12.78 -0.26
N ASN A 128 -4.19 13.76 -0.96
CA ASN A 128 -3.63 15.11 -1.04
C ASN A 128 -3.58 15.79 0.34
N PHE A 129 -4.69 15.74 1.07
CA PHE A 129 -4.77 16.29 2.43
C PHE A 129 -3.73 15.68 3.38
N TYR A 130 -3.57 14.35 3.33
CA TYR A 130 -2.56 13.66 4.14
C TYR A 130 -1.14 14.14 3.78
N LYS A 131 -0.81 14.25 2.49
CA LYS A 131 0.51 14.70 2.00
C LYS A 131 0.81 16.16 2.35
N GLU A 132 -0.22 17.02 2.37
CA GLU A 132 -0.09 18.42 2.80
C GLU A 132 0.20 18.53 4.30
N LYS A 133 -0.43 17.69 5.13
CA LYS A 133 -0.23 17.66 6.59
C LYS A 133 1.04 16.92 7.02
N ASN A 134 1.48 15.94 6.25
CA ASN A 134 2.60 15.07 6.57
C ASN A 134 3.64 15.16 5.46
N PRO A 135 4.67 16.02 5.58
CA PRO A 135 5.77 16.02 4.62
C PRO A 135 6.41 14.62 4.60
N VAL A 136 6.58 14.07 3.40
CA VAL A 136 6.98 12.68 3.16
C VAL A 136 8.16 12.29 4.04
N ASN A 137 7.91 11.41 5.01
CA ASN A 137 8.96 10.85 5.85
C ASN A 137 9.63 9.68 5.12
N LYS A 138 10.78 9.95 4.49
CA LYS A 138 11.56 8.96 3.73
C LYS A 138 12.06 7.78 4.59
N ASP A 139 12.13 7.96 5.90
CA ASP A 139 12.76 7.00 6.80
C ASP A 139 11.90 5.74 7.03
N ILE A 140 10.58 5.87 6.95
CA ILE A 140 9.63 4.77 7.19
C ILE A 140 9.81 3.63 6.17
N ILE A 141 9.98 3.98 4.90
CA ILE A 141 10.16 3.00 3.81
C ILE A 141 11.54 2.32 3.93
N SER A 142 12.56 3.05 4.37
CA SER A 142 13.93 2.55 4.43
C SER A 142 14.10 1.38 5.41
N GLY A 143 13.43 1.42 6.57
CA GLY A 143 13.54 0.36 7.59
C GLY A 143 12.88 -0.95 7.17
N LEU A 144 11.70 -0.89 6.54
CA LEU A 144 11.03 -2.07 6.01
C LEU A 144 11.77 -2.64 4.81
N LEU A 145 12.34 -1.79 3.97
CA LEU A 145 13.16 -2.21 2.84
C LEU A 145 14.41 -2.95 3.31
N ALA A 146 15.08 -2.46 4.36
CA ALA A 146 16.23 -3.14 4.96
C ALA A 146 15.85 -4.56 5.43
N ARG A 147 14.71 -4.72 6.14
CA ARG A 147 14.22 -6.04 6.57
C ARG A 147 13.87 -6.96 5.39
N ALA A 148 13.29 -6.43 4.32
CA ALA A 148 12.99 -7.20 3.13
C ALA A 148 14.28 -7.69 2.42
N LEU A 149 15.30 -6.83 2.35
CA LEU A 149 16.62 -7.20 1.84
C LEU A 149 17.29 -8.27 2.71
N GLU A 150 17.25 -8.14 4.04
CA GLU A 150 17.78 -9.15 4.96
C GLU A 150 17.18 -10.54 4.69
N LYS A 151 15.85 -10.63 4.51
CA LYS A 151 15.17 -11.91 4.19
C LYS A 151 15.62 -12.51 2.85
N LEU A 152 15.89 -11.67 1.85
CA LEU A 152 16.34 -12.13 0.52
C LEU A 152 17.77 -12.70 0.55
N TYR A 153 18.63 -12.20 1.44
CA TYR A 153 20.03 -12.61 1.56
C TYR A 153 20.31 -13.60 2.70
N SER A 154 19.30 -14.01 3.46
CA SER A 154 19.39 -15.03 4.51
C SER A 154 18.84 -16.41 4.09
N LEU A 155 18.50 -16.55 2.80
CA LEU A 155 18.21 -17.81 2.09
C LEU A 155 19.41 -18.20 1.20
#